data_AF-A0A9D2LYN1-F1
#
_entry.id   AF-A0A9D2LYN1-F1
#
_cell.length_a   1.000
_cell.length_b   1.000
_cell.length_c   1.000
_cell.angle_alpha   90.00
_cell.angle_beta   90.00
_cell.angle_gamma   90.00
#
_symmetry.space_group_name_H-M   'P 1'
#
loop_
_entity.id
_entity.type
_entity.pdbx_description
1 polymer ?
#
loop_
_entity_poly.entity_id
_entity_poly.type
_entity_poly.pdbx_seq_one_letter_code
_entity_poly.pdbx_strand_id
1 'polypeptide(L)' 'LILAGDYQAQDAVPLVRDTFRFIAGYEGEIPGAAPKDCGNYLDQNLPMARFLAKKYLAEALEHPTEKNLHYPE' A
#
# COMPACT_ATOMS: atom_id res chain seq x y z
N LEU A 1 -0.69 0.22 9.38
CA LEU A 1 -2.07 -0.29 9.39
C LEU A 1 -2.41 -0.65 10.83
N ILE A 2 -3.56 -0.23 11.35
CA ILE A 2 -4.02 -0.60 12.69
C ILE A 2 -5.37 -1.29 12.49
N LEU A 3 -5.51 -2.51 13.00
CA LEU A 3 -6.73 -3.31 12.96
C LEU A 3 -7.16 -3.60 14.39
N ALA A 4 -8.47 -3.53 14.66
CA ALA A 4 -9.03 -3.86 15.96
C ALA A 4 -9.53 -5.32 15.95
N GLY A 5 -9.05 -6.14 16.89
CA GLY A 5 -9.34 -7.57 16.98
C GLY A 5 -8.09 -8.42 16.96
N ASP A 6 -8.26 -9.74 17.05
CA ASP A 6 -7.17 -10.71 17.12
C ASP A 6 -6.78 -11.20 15.73
N TYR A 7 -6.00 -10.38 15.01
CA TYR A 7 -5.50 -10.70 13.67
C TYR A 7 -4.02 -11.10 13.69
N GLN A 8 -3.66 -12.05 12.84
CA GLN A 8 -2.28 -12.39 12.50
C GLN A 8 -1.85 -11.69 11.20
N ALA A 9 -0.55 -11.67 10.91
CA ALA A 9 -0.01 -11.02 9.71
C ALA A 9 -0.63 -11.57 8.42
N GLN A 10 -0.84 -12.89 8.38
CA GLN A 10 -1.45 -13.62 7.27
C GLN A 10 -2.86 -13.12 6.95
N ASP A 11 -3.64 -12.74 7.96
CA ASP A 11 -5.03 -12.28 7.79
C ASP A 11 -5.09 -10.91 7.10
N ALA A 12 -4.05 -10.10 7.25
CA ALA A 12 -3.96 -8.78 6.62
C ALA A 12 -3.50 -8.83 5.16
N VAL A 13 -2.84 -9.92 4.72
CA VAL A 13 -2.25 -10.02 3.37
C VAL A 13 -3.27 -9.75 2.26
N PRO A 14 -4.48 -10.36 2.26
CA PRO A 14 -5.47 -10.11 1.20
C PRO A 14 -5.85 -8.63 1.12
N LEU A 15 -6.12 -7.99 2.27
CA LEU A 15 -6.50 -6.58 2.35
C LEU A 15 -5.40 -5.67 1.80
N VAL A 16 -4.16 -5.89 2.23
CA VAL A 16 -3.01 -5.07 1.78
C VAL A 16 -2.77 -5.29 0.28
N ARG A 17 -2.79 -6.53 -0.19
CA ARG A 17 -2.64 -6.85 -1.62
C ARG A 17 -3.69 -6.17 -2.48
N ASP A 18 -4.95 -6.22 -2.09
CA ASP A 18 -6.03 -5.61 -2.89
C ASP A 18 -5.93 -4.08 -2.87
N THR A 19 -5.53 -3.49 -1.75
CA THR A 19 -5.23 -2.06 -1.65
C THR A 19 -4.11 -1.65 -2.61
N PHE A 20 -3.01 -2.40 -2.66
CA PHE A 20 -1.90 -2.11 -3.55
C PHE A 20 -2.24 -2.36 -5.03
N ARG A 21 -3.09 -3.35 -5.34
CA ARG A 21 -3.65 -3.54 -6.71
C ARG A 21 -4.46 -2.35 -7.16
N PHE A 22 -5.30 -1.81 -6.28
CA PHE A 22 -6.04 -0.58 -6.54
C PHE A 22 -5.08 0.58 -6.84
N ILE A 23 -4.06 0.81 -5.99
CA ILE A 23 -3.09 1.91 -6.20
C ILE A 23 -2.32 1.72 -7.52
N ALA A 24 -1.87 0.50 -7.84
CA ALA A 24 -1.13 0.22 -9.07
C ALA A 24 -1.91 0.55 -10.34
N GLY A 25 -3.24 0.35 -10.30
CA GLY A 25 -4.18 0.64 -11.37
C GLY A 25 -4.84 2.02 -11.30
N TYR A 26 -4.60 2.80 -10.25
CA TYR A 26 -5.31 4.06 -10.03
C TYR A 26 -4.94 5.11 -11.08
N GLU A 27 -5.95 5.84 -11.53
CA GLU A 27 -5.86 6.93 -12.48
C GLU A 27 -6.77 8.08 -12.03
N GLY A 28 -6.44 9.30 -12.45
CA GLY A 28 -7.13 10.51 -12.03
C GLY A 28 -6.36 11.32 -10.99
N GLU A 29 -7.07 12.24 -10.33
CA GLU A 29 -6.50 13.15 -9.34
C GLU A 29 -6.26 12.43 -8.01
N ILE A 30 -5.14 12.73 -7.33
CA ILE A 30 -4.86 12.17 -6.00
C ILE A 30 -5.87 12.77 -5.01
N PRO A 31 -6.66 11.94 -4.31
CA PRO A 31 -7.59 12.44 -3.29
C PRO A 31 -6.85 13.22 -2.19
N GLY A 32 -7.30 14.44 -1.91
CA GLY A 32 -6.70 15.30 -0.88
C GLY A 32 -5.41 16.02 -1.32
N ALA A 33 -4.98 15.92 -2.58
CA ALA A 33 -3.87 16.70 -3.13
C ALA A 33 -4.26 18.17 -3.43
N ALA A 34 -4.87 18.83 -2.44
CA ALA A 34 -5.26 20.23 -2.51
C ALA A 34 -4.72 21.01 -1.29
N PRO A 35 -4.45 22.32 -1.42
CA PRO A 35 -3.90 23.13 -0.33
C PRO A 35 -4.71 23.09 0.97
N LYS A 36 -6.04 22.98 0.84
CA LYS A 36 -6.96 22.94 1.99
C LYS A 36 -6.94 21.61 2.74
N ASP A 37 -6.51 20.52 2.10
CA ASP A 37 -6.64 19.15 2.59
C ASP A 37 -5.27 18.53 2.96
N CYS A 38 -4.16 19.04 2.40
CA CYS A 38 -2.82 18.52 2.64
C CYS A 38 -1.80 19.66 2.85
N GLY A 39 -1.08 19.61 3.99
CA GLY A 39 -0.03 20.59 4.32
C GLY A 39 1.19 20.57 3.38
N ASN A 40 1.33 19.55 2.53
CA ASN A 40 2.39 19.42 1.53
C ASN A 40 1.83 18.94 0.17
N TYR A 41 0.72 19.55 -0.28
CA TYR A 41 0.00 19.12 -1.48
C TYR A 41 0.82 19.15 -2.78
N LEU A 42 1.91 19.93 -2.84
CA LEU A 42 2.80 20.02 -4.00
C LEU A 42 3.72 18.81 -4.18
N ASP A 43 3.93 18.01 -3.13
CA ASP A 43 4.82 16.84 -3.13
C ASP A 43 4.03 15.53 -3.31
N GLN A 44 3.11 15.53 -4.26
CA GLN A 44 2.26 14.39 -4.57
C GLN A 44 2.66 13.81 -5.94
N ASN A 45 2.89 12.49 -6.03
CA ASN A 45 3.42 11.85 -7.23
C ASN A 45 2.72 10.52 -7.53
N LEU A 46 1.65 10.58 -8.34
CA LEU A 46 0.87 9.41 -8.72
C LEU A 46 1.68 8.39 -9.54
N PRO A 47 2.47 8.78 -10.57
CA PRO A 47 3.29 7.82 -11.31
C PRO A 47 4.23 7.01 -10.40
N MET A 48 4.86 7.66 -9.42
CA MET A 48 5.74 6.99 -8.46
C MET A 48 4.97 6.06 -7.53
N ALA A 49 3.81 6.49 -7.03
CA ALA A 49 2.94 5.64 -6.20
C ALA A 49 2.53 4.36 -6.95
N ARG A 50 2.11 4.48 -8.22
CA ARG A 50 1.79 3.33 -9.08
C ARG A 50 2.99 2.40 -9.28
N PHE A 51 4.16 2.97 -9.52
CA PHE A 51 5.40 2.20 -9.70
C PHE A 51 5.76 1.40 -8.45
N LEU A 52 5.81 2.06 -7.28
CA LEU A 52 6.12 1.42 -6.01
C LEU A 52 5.09 0.37 -5.63
N ALA A 53 3.81 0.62 -5.93
CA ALA A 53 2.76 -0.35 -5.67
C ALA A 53 2.92 -1.63 -6.50
N LYS A 54 3.20 -1.50 -7.81
CA LYS A 54 3.50 -2.63 -8.69
C LYS A 54 4.71 -3.42 -8.20
N LYS A 55 5.77 -2.72 -7.80
CA LYS A 55 6.99 -3.34 -7.27
C LYS A 55 6.69 -4.16 -6.01
N TYR A 56 5.99 -3.59 -5.04
CA TYR A 56 5.69 -4.28 -3.79
C TYR A 56 4.73 -5.47 -3.98
N LEU A 57 3.78 -5.37 -4.91
CA LEU A 57 2.96 -6.51 -5.32
C LEU A 57 3.81 -7.68 -5.81
N ALA A 58 4.67 -7.42 -6.79
CA ALA A 58 5.51 -8.45 -7.42
C ALA A 58 6.55 -9.04 -6.46
N GLU A 59 7.16 -8.22 -5.61
CA GLU A 59 8.27 -8.65 -4.77
C GLU A 59 7.86 -9.24 -3.41
N ALA A 60 6.63 -8.96 -2.94
CA ALA A 60 6.23 -9.35 -1.58
C ALA A 60 4.77 -9.81 -1.42
N LEU A 61 3.79 -9.18 -2.07
CA LEU A 61 2.37 -9.42 -1.74
C LEU A 61 1.70 -10.52 -2.58
N GLU A 62 2.16 -10.81 -3.80
CA GLU A 62 1.60 -11.89 -4.62
C GLU A 62 1.95 -13.27 -4.07
N HIS A 63 3.19 -13.43 -3.60
CA HIS A 63 3.72 -14.67 -3.06
C HIS A 63 4.54 -14.41 -1.79
N PRO A 64 3.90 -14.02 -0.67
CA PRO A 64 4.60 -13.74 0.57
C PRO A 64 5.30 -15.00 1.12
N THR A 65 6.47 -14.78 1.68
CA THR A 65 7.27 -15.80 2.38
C THR A 65 7.23 -15.56 3.89
N GLU A 66 7.71 -16.52 4.68
CA GLU A 66 7.84 -16.37 6.14
C GLU A 66 8.58 -15.09 6.55
N LYS A 67 9.60 -14.69 5.77
CA LYS A 67 10.36 -13.45 6.02
C LYS A 67 9.53 -12.18 5.91
N ASN A 68 8.41 -12.23 5.18
CA ASN A 68 7.49 -11.11 5.04
C ASN A 68 6.48 -11.04 6.20
N LEU A 69 6.27 -12.16 6.89
CA LEU A 69 5.19 -12.35 7.87
C LEU A 69 5.70 -12.37 9.32
N HIS A 70 7.00 -12.62 9.50
CA HIS A 70 7.66 -12.73 10.80
C HIS A 70 8.80 -11.73 10.92
N TYR A 71 8.93 -11.13 12.10
CA TYR A 71 10.08 -10.28 12.41
C TYR A 71 11.36 -11.14 12.51
N PRO A 72 12.51 -10.63 12.05
CA PRO A 72 13.80 -11.28 12.28
C PRO A 72 14.07 -11.45 13.79
N GLU A 73 14.76 -12.52 14.15
CA GLU A 73 15.37 -12.70 15.48
C GLU A 73 16.59 -11.81 15.67
#